data_AF-A0A497III9-F1
#
_entry.id   AF-A0A497III9-F1
#
_cell.length_a   1.000
_cell.length_b   1.000
_cell.length_c   1.000
_cell.angle_alpha   90.00
_cell.angle_beta   90.00
_cell.angle_gamma   90.00
#
_symmetry.space_group_name_H-M   'P 1'
#
loop_
_entity.id
_entity.type
_entity.pdbx_description
1 polymer ?
#
loop_
_entity_poly.entity_id
_entity_poly.type
_entity_poly.pdbx_seq_one_letter_code
_entity_poly.pdbx_strand_id
1 'polypeptide(L)' 'MTARWIQKTGLKKGALSRQLGIPEEENIPITLLEKIRRAEIGTVIRNPTKTGKRRIKVTRKLKRRAVLALTLKRMRRR' A
#
# COMPACT_ATOMS: atom_id res chain seq x y z
N MET A 1 6.34 -21.96 17.99
CA MET A 1 6.13 -21.26 16.69
C MET A 1 7.01 -20.02 16.64
N THR A 2 7.91 -19.93 15.66
CA THR A 2 8.83 -18.78 15.51
C THR A 2 8.05 -17.54 15.09
N ALA A 3 8.10 -16.47 15.88
CA ALA A 3 7.44 -15.20 15.53
C ALA A 3 8.03 -14.67 14.22
N ARG A 4 7.18 -14.47 13.20
CA ARG A 4 7.62 -13.89 11.92
C ARG A 4 8.02 -12.44 12.18
N TRP A 5 9.14 -11.99 11.63
CA TRP A 5 9.65 -10.61 11.80
C TRP A 5 8.57 -9.54 11.53
N ILE A 6 7.65 -9.81 10.62
CA ILE A 6 6.54 -8.91 10.26
C ILE A 6 5.58 -8.64 11.42
N GLN A 7 5.40 -9.60 12.35
CA GLN A 7 4.53 -9.43 13.52
C GLN A 7 5.09 -8.38 14.48
N LYS A 8 6.43 -8.21 14.52
CA LYS A 8 7.11 -7.20 15.35
C LYS A 8 6.98 -5.77 14.81
N THR A 9 6.49 -5.59 13.57
CA THR A 9 6.43 -4.26 12.92
C THR A 9 5.25 -3.40 13.38
N GLY A 10 4.33 -3.94 14.18
CA GLY A 10 3.14 -3.21 14.66
C GLY A 10 2.17 -2.80 13.54
N LEU A 11 2.19 -3.48 12.40
CA LEU A 11 1.28 -3.21 11.28
C LEU A 11 -0.17 -3.55 11.68
N LYS A 12 -0.99 -2.53 11.91
CA LYS A 12 -2.42 -2.68 12.13
C LYS A 12 -3.13 -3.08 10.83
N LYS A 13 -4.12 -3.97 10.93
CA LYS A 13 -5.02 -4.33 9.82
C LYS A 13 -5.62 -3.05 9.21
N GLY A 14 -5.70 -3.02 7.89
CA GLY A 14 -6.25 -1.92 7.10
C GLY A 14 -5.52 -0.58 7.17
N ALA A 15 -4.33 -0.53 7.79
CA ALA A 15 -3.57 0.71 7.90
C ALA A 15 -3.20 1.34 6.54
N LEU A 16 -3.05 0.53 5.49
CA LEU A 16 -2.82 1.01 4.12
C LEU A 16 -4.13 1.48 3.45
N SER A 17 -5.22 0.73 3.61
CA SER A 17 -6.54 1.09 3.08
C SER A 17 -7.00 2.44 3.63
N ARG A 18 -6.96 2.62 4.95
CA ARG A 18 -7.24 3.91 5.62
C ARG A 18 -6.34 5.05 5.13
N GLN A 19 -5.06 4.77 4.91
CA GLN A 19 -4.12 5.77 4.40
C GLN A 19 -4.49 6.25 2.99
N LEU A 20 -4.94 5.33 2.13
CA LEU A 20 -5.38 5.59 0.76
C LEU A 20 -6.84 6.07 0.66
N GLY A 21 -7.61 6.03 1.76
CA GLY A 21 -9.04 6.33 1.77
C GLY A 21 -9.89 5.28 1.06
N ILE A 22 -9.41 4.03 1.05
CA ILE A 22 -10.11 2.88 0.47
C ILE A 22 -10.73 2.11 1.64
N PRO A 23 -12.00 1.66 1.55
CA PRO A 23 -12.61 0.78 2.56
C PRO A 23 -11.74 -0.46 2.84
N GLU A 24 -11.77 -0.98 4.08
CA GLU A 24 -10.90 -2.12 4.45
C GLU A 24 -11.38 -3.44 3.81
N GLU A 25 -12.66 -3.49 3.47
CA GLU A 25 -13.37 -4.57 2.80
C GLU A 25 -13.03 -4.62 1.30
N GLU A 26 -12.64 -3.47 0.74
CA GLU A 26 -12.30 -3.34 -0.66
C GLU A 26 -10.83 -3.67 -0.95
N ASN A 27 -10.61 -4.34 -2.08
CA ASN A 27 -9.27 -4.62 -2.56
C ASN A 27 -8.58 -3.35 -3.06
N ILE A 28 -7.39 -3.06 -2.53
CA ILE A 28 -6.55 -2.00 -3.07
C ILE A 28 -6.09 -2.36 -4.49
N PRO A 29 -6.36 -1.52 -5.51
CA PRO A 29 -5.97 -1.81 -6.88
C PRO A 29 -4.45 -1.94 -7.05
N ILE A 30 -3.99 -2.97 -7.77
CA ILE A 30 -2.56 -3.19 -8.04
C ILE A 30 -1.97 -2.00 -8.83
N THR A 31 -2.74 -1.44 -9.76
CA THR A 31 -2.34 -0.29 -10.57
C THR A 31 -2.01 0.93 -9.71
N LEU A 32 -2.79 1.18 -8.65
CA LEU A 32 -2.51 2.24 -7.68
C LEU A 32 -1.22 1.94 -6.89
N LEU A 33 -1.04 0.71 -6.41
CA LEU A 33 0.16 0.30 -5.66
C LEU A 33 1.44 0.43 -6.51
N GLU A 34 1.40 -0.01 -7.77
CA GLU A 34 2.52 0.12 -8.71
C GLU A 34 2.83 1.59 -9.01
N LYS A 35 1.81 2.45 -9.15
CA LYS A 35 2.01 3.89 -9.33
C LYS A 35 2.74 4.52 -8.13
N ILE A 36 2.33 4.17 -6.92
CA ILE A 36 3.00 4.62 -5.68
C ILE A 36 4.44 4.11 -5.60
N ARG A 37 4.68 2.84 -5.99
CA ARG A 37 6.01 2.24 -5.99
C ARG A 37 6.97 2.97 -6.94
N ARG A 38 6.50 3.33 -8.13
CA ARG A 38 7.32 4.00 -9.16
C ARG A 38 7.56 5.48 -8.86
N ALA A 39 6.61 6.14 -8.21
CA ALA A 39 6.71 7.56 -7.91
C ALA A 39 7.84 7.89 -6.92
N GLU A 40 8.44 9.07 -7.09
CA GLU A 40 9.46 9.59 -6.19
C GLU A 40 8.87 10.03 -4.85
N ILE A 41 9.65 9.87 -3.78
CA ILE A 41 9.23 10.29 -2.44
C ILE A 41 9.14 11.81 -2.41
N GLY A 42 8.05 12.34 -1.83
CA GLY A 42 7.76 13.77 -1.76
C GLY A 42 6.78 14.24 -2.83
N THR A 43 6.69 13.53 -3.95
CA THR A 43 5.78 13.87 -5.07
C THR A 43 4.32 13.62 -4.73
N VAL A 44 3.42 14.33 -5.42
CA VAL A 44 1.98 14.09 -5.37
C VAL A 44 1.55 13.40 -6.65
N ILE A 45 1.03 12.17 -6.53
CA ILE A 45 0.49 11.43 -7.67
C ILE A 45 -1.02 11.61 -7.78
N ARG A 46 -1.53 11.57 -9.02
CA ARG A 46 -2.96 11.38 -9.29
C ARG A 46 -3.28 9.89 -9.26
N ASN A 47 -4.28 9.49 -8.48
CA ASN A 47 -4.77 8.12 -8.43
C ASN A 47 -5.32 7.74 -9.83
N PRO A 48 -4.82 6.64 -10.44
CA PRO A 48 -5.27 6.21 -11.76
C PRO A 48 -6.61 5.45 -11.71
N THR A 49 -7.15 5.22 -10.51
CA THR A 49 -8.39 4.46 -10.28
C THR A 49 -9.48 5.36 -9.69
N LYS A 50 -10.72 4.85 -9.71
CA LYS A 50 -11.89 5.53 -9.13
C LYS A 50 -12.01 5.33 -7.60
N THR A 51 -11.21 4.43 -7.02
CA THR A 51 -11.31 4.05 -5.60
C THR A 51 -10.30 4.79 -4.76
N GLY A 52 -10.75 5.39 -3.65
CA GLY A 52 -9.91 6.11 -2.69
C GLY A 52 -9.55 7.54 -3.10
N LYS A 53 -8.51 8.08 -2.48
CA LYS A 53 -8.11 9.49 -2.64
C LYS A 53 -7.66 9.78 -4.07
N ARG A 54 -8.12 10.91 -4.64
CA ARG A 54 -7.77 11.35 -6.01
C ARG A 54 -6.32 11.81 -6.16
N ARG A 55 -5.76 12.47 -5.14
CA ARG A 55 -4.38 12.96 -5.08
C ARG A 55 -3.71 12.44 -3.82
N ILE A 56 -2.48 11.93 -3.95
CA ILE A 56 -1.79 11.23 -2.86
C ILE A 56 -0.33 11.70 -2.81
N LYS A 57 0.09 12.25 -1.67
CA LYS A 57 1.51 12.56 -1.41
C LYS A 57 2.26 11.27 -1.08
N VAL A 58 3.31 10.99 -1.86
CA VAL A 58 4.12 9.78 -1.72
C VAL A 58 5.13 9.97 -0.60
N THR A 59 4.77 9.50 0.60
CA THR A 59 5.68 9.50 1.75
C THR A 59 6.51 8.22 1.79
N ARG A 60 7.65 8.24 2.49
CA ARG A 60 8.48 7.03 2.74
C ARG A 60 7.66 5.88 3.31
N LYS A 61 6.80 6.18 4.30
CA LYS A 61 5.91 5.22 4.95
C LYS A 61 4.89 4.62 3.97
N LEU A 62 4.28 5.46 3.13
CA LEU A 62 3.33 4.99 2.12
C LEU A 62 4.02 4.06 1.12
N LYS A 63 5.17 4.49 0.58
CA LYS A 63 5.92 3.72 -0.44
C LYS A 63 6.37 2.37 0.10
N ARG A 64 6.91 2.31 1.33
CA ARG A 64 7.27 1.05 2.00
C ARG A 64 6.07 0.10 2.14
N ARG A 65 4.91 0.62 2.55
CA ARG A 65 3.68 -0.18 2.67
C ARG A 65 3.17 -0.68 1.33
N ALA A 66 3.21 0.15 0.29
CA ALA A 66 2.80 -0.24 -1.06
C ALA A 66 3.70 -1.33 -1.65
N VAL A 67 5.02 -1.21 -1.46
CA VAL A 67 5.99 -2.25 -1.83
C VAL A 67 5.72 -3.55 -1.10
N LEU A 68 5.55 -3.50 0.23
CA LEU A 68 5.23 -4.69 1.03
C LEU A 68 3.96 -5.37 0.54
N ALA A 69 2.88 -4.62 0.30
CA ALA A 69 1.62 -5.15 -0.21
C ALA A 69 1.80 -5.86 -1.56
N LEU A 70 2.58 -5.27 -2.48
CA LEU A 70 2.92 -5.89 -3.76
C LEU A 70 3.73 -7.18 -3.57
N THR A 71 4.75 -7.17 -2.71
CA THR A 71 5.59 -8.34 -2.41
C THR A 71 4.75 -9.49 -1.86
N LEU A 72 3.92 -9.23 -0.83
CA LEU A 72 3.06 -10.25 -0.23
C LEU A 72 2.05 -10.82 -1.25
N LYS A 73 1.49 -9.97 -2.12
CA LYS A 73 0.58 -10.42 -3.17
C LYS A 73 1.27 -11.31 -4.21
N ARG A 74 2.52 -11.01 -4.56
CA ARG A 74 3.33 -11.84 -5.47
C ARG A 74 3.71 -13.17 -4.82
N MET A 75 4.08 -13.16 -3.55
CA MET A 75 4.37 -14.39 -2.80
C MET A 75 3.15 -15.31 -2.73
N ARG A 76 1.93 -14.78 -2.55
CA ARG A 76 0.70 -15.59 -2.53
C ARG A 76 0.36 -16.23 -3.89
N ARG A 77 0.85 -15.68 -4.99
CA ARG A 77 0.60 -16.22 -6.34
C ARG A 77 1.55 -17.35 -6.72
N ARG A 78 2.64 -17.51 -5.97
CA ARG A 78 3.63 -18.57 -6.13
C ARG A 78 3.28 -19.71 -5.19
#